data_AF-A0A0G9MPS2-F1
#
_entry.id   AF-A0A0G9MPS2-F1
#
_cell.length_a   1.000
_cell.length_b   1.000
_cell.length_c   1.000
_cell.angle_alpha   90.00
_cell.angle_beta   90.00
_cell.angle_gamma   90.00
#
_symmetry.space_group_name_H-M   'P 1'
#
loop_
_entity.id
_entity.type
_entity.pdbx_description
1 polymer ?
#
loop_
_entity_poly.entity_id
_entity_poly.type
_entity_poly.pdbx_seq_one_letter_code
_entity_poly.pdbx_strand_id
1 'polypeptide(L)' 'MTDTNNLLLERIDTLIRIQALQAVSHLATKTERIMFLSEAGLQPKEIASIVGGKPATVSQIIYDQKKKVKGK' A
#
# COMPACT_ATOMS: atom_id res chain seq x y z
N MET A 1 9.73 -9.49 -28.53
CA MET A 1 10.09 -9.93 -27.15
C MET A 1 9.57 -9.00 -26.06
N THR A 2 9.13 -7.79 -26.39
CA THR A 2 8.66 -6.78 -25.42
C THR A 2 7.27 -7.08 -24.86
N ASP A 3 6.36 -7.61 -25.67
CA ASP A 3 4.94 -7.75 -25.28
C ASP A 3 4.69 -8.84 -24.23
N THR A 4 5.41 -9.97 -24.31
CA THR A 4 5.31 -11.04 -23.31
C THR A 4 5.82 -10.58 -21.95
N ASN A 5 6.89 -9.78 -21.91
CA ASN A 5 7.43 -9.24 -20.66
C ASN A 5 6.47 -8.22 -20.04
N ASN A 6 5.84 -7.36 -20.86
CA ASN A 6 4.84 -6.41 -20.38
C ASN A 6 3.62 -7.12 -19.77
N LEU A 7 3.10 -8.15 -20.45
CA LEU A 7 2.01 -8.96 -19.92
C LEU A 7 2.40 -9.65 -18.61
N LEU A 8 3.63 -10.17 -18.51
CA LEU A 8 4.11 -10.78 -17.27
C LEU A 8 4.15 -9.77 -16.12
N LEU A 9 4.67 -8.57 -16.35
CA LEU A 9 4.70 -7.49 -15.34
C LEU A 9 3.29 -7.13 -14.86
N GLU A 10 2.31 -7.00 -15.77
CA GLU A 10 0.92 -6.73 -15.41
C GLU A 10 0.29 -7.84 -14.54
N ARG A 11 0.64 -9.11 -14.82
CA ARG A 11 0.18 -10.23 -14.01
C ARG A 11 0.84 -10.26 -12.63
N ILE A 12 2.13 -9.94 -12.55
CA ILE A 12 2.86 -9.84 -11.28
C ILE A 12 2.27 -8.70 -10.43
N ASP A 13 2.02 -7.53 -11.01
CA ASP A 13 1.35 -6.41 -10.34
C ASP A 13 -0.01 -6.81 -9.78
N THR A 14 -0.78 -7.58 -10.55
CA THR A 14 -2.08 -8.10 -10.12
C THR A 14 -1.93 -9.02 -8.91
N LEU A 15 -0.95 -9.93 -8.94
CA LEU A 15 -0.68 -10.83 -7.82
C LEU A 15 -0.31 -10.05 -6.57
N ILE A 16 0.63 -9.11 -6.67
CA ILE A 16 1.06 -8.26 -5.55
C ILE A 16 -0.13 -7.55 -4.90
N ARG A 17 -1.05 -6.99 -5.70
CA ARG A 17 -2.27 -6.35 -5.18
C ARG A 17 -3.17 -7.33 -4.43
N ILE A 18 -3.38 -8.54 -4.96
CA ILE A 18 -4.17 -9.57 -4.28
C ILE A 18 -3.52 -9.95 -2.94
N GLN A 19 -2.21 -10.17 -2.91
CA GLN A 19 -1.50 -10.49 -1.67
C GLN A 19 -1.57 -9.35 -0.66
N ALA A 20 -1.39 -8.10 -1.09
CA ALA A 20 -1.53 -6.94 -0.22
C ALA A 20 -2.93 -6.82 0.38
N LEU A 21 -3.99 -7.05 -0.41
CA LEU A 21 -5.37 -7.06 0.07
C LEU A 21 -5.61 -8.14 1.12
N GLN A 22 -5.11 -9.36 0.89
CA GLN A 22 -5.22 -10.46 1.85
C GLN A 22 -4.44 -10.17 3.13
N ALA A 23 -3.21 -9.67 3.01
CA ALA A 23 -2.34 -9.35 4.14
C ALA A 23 -2.96 -8.33 5.10
N VAL A 24 -3.77 -7.39 4.60
CA VAL A 24 -4.40 -6.35 5.42
C VAL A 24 -5.87 -6.60 5.76
N SER A 25 -6.42 -7.73 5.31
CA SER A 25 -7.86 -8.06 5.45
C SER A 25 -8.32 -8.17 6.91
N HIS A 26 -7.44 -8.62 7.80
CA HIS A 26 -7.71 -8.81 9.22
C HIS A 26 -7.52 -7.51 10.04
N LEU A 27 -6.96 -6.45 9.46
CA LEU A 27 -6.74 -5.19 10.14
C LEU A 27 -8.03 -4.36 10.17
N ALA A 28 -8.39 -3.86 11.35
CA ALA A 28 -9.68 -3.24 11.61
C ALA A 28 -9.79 -1.84 10.97
N THR A 29 -8.73 -1.05 11.05
CA THR A 29 -8.76 0.35 10.62
C THR A 29 -7.98 0.57 9.33
N LYS A 30 -8.45 1.54 8.54
CA LYS A 30 -7.74 1.98 7.33
C LYS A 30 -6.31 2.44 7.63
N THR A 31 -6.10 3.08 8.78
CA THR A 31 -4.79 3.55 9.24
C THR A 31 -3.81 2.39 9.47
N GLU A 32 -4.24 1.32 10.14
CA GLU A 32 -3.41 0.12 10.35
C GLU A 32 -3.01 -0.51 9.02
N ARG A 33 -3.96 -0.62 8.07
CA ARG A 33 -3.69 -1.13 6.72
C ARG A 33 -2.65 -0.28 5.98
N ILE A 34 -2.77 1.04 6.07
CA ILE A 34 -1.82 1.98 5.46
C ILE A 34 -0.42 1.82 6.06
N MET A 35 -0.32 1.73 7.39
CA MET A 35 0.97 1.62 8.07
C MET A 35 1.64 0.29 7.77
N PHE A 36 0.91 -0.82 7.82
CA PHE A 36 1.43 -2.15 7.46
C PHE A 36 2.02 -2.15 6.04
N LEU A 37 1.28 -1.65 5.05
CA LEU A 37 1.76 -1.62 3.66
C LEU A 37 2.93 -0.66 3.46
N SER A 38 2.94 0.47 4.19
CA SER A 38 4.07 1.40 4.16
C SER A 38 5.34 0.80 4.76
N GLU A 39 5.23 0.01 5.82
CA GLU A 39 6.34 -0.72 6.43
C GLU A 39 6.84 -1.85 5.52
N ALA A 40 5.94 -2.45 4.74
CA ALA A 40 6.29 -3.39 3.67
C ALA A 40 6.94 -2.72 2.43
N GLY A 41 7.14 -1.40 2.44
CA GLY A 41 7.87 -0.67 1.41
C GLY A 41 7.02 -0.13 0.25
N LEU A 42 5.69 -0.32 0.28
CA LEU A 42 4.82 0.22 -0.76
C LEU A 42 4.75 1.74 -0.68
N GLN A 43 4.70 2.38 -1.85
CA GLN A 43 4.58 3.82 -1.99
C GLN A 43 3.12 4.27 -1.76
N PRO A 44 2.88 5.53 -1.35
CA PRO A 44 1.54 6.05 -1.11
C PRO A 44 0.56 5.89 -2.30
N LYS A 45 1.05 5.95 -3.53
CA LYS A 45 0.25 5.70 -4.75
C LYS A 45 -0.24 4.26 -4.84
N GLU A 46 0.62 3.29 -4.53
CA GLU A 46 0.31 1.87 -4.56
C GLU A 46 -0.65 1.52 -3.43
N ILE A 47 -0.37 2.01 -2.22
CA ILE A 47 -1.24 1.83 -1.05
C ILE A 47 -2.63 2.39 -1.33
N ALA A 48 -2.75 3.59 -1.90
CA ALA A 48 -4.04 4.20 -2.24
C ALA A 48 -4.87 3.35 -3.21
N SER A 49 -4.22 2.63 -4.14
CA SER A 49 -4.91 1.70 -5.04
C SER A 49 -5.45 0.44 -4.34
N ILE A 50 -4.86 0.06 -3.20
CA ILE A 50 -5.24 -1.13 -2.42
C ILE A 50 -6.30 -0.80 -1.37
N VAL A 51 -6.08 0.24 -0.55
CA VAL A 51 -6.95 0.60 0.58
C VAL A 51 -8.02 1.65 0.22
N GLY A 52 -7.99 2.15 -1.02
CA GLY A 52 -8.82 3.23 -1.53
C GLY A 52 -8.42 4.61 -0.99
N GLY A 53 -8.70 5.65 -1.79
CA GLY A 53 -8.46 7.05 -1.43
C GLY A 53 -7.43 7.73 -2.32
N LYS A 54 -6.97 8.92 -1.92
CA LYS A 54 -5.99 9.72 -2.66
C LYS A 54 -4.58 9.48 -2.12
N PRO A 55 -3.54 9.40 -2.97
CA PRO A 55 -2.15 9.25 -2.50
C PRO A 55 -1.73 10.31 -1.48
N ALA A 56 -2.17 11.57 -1.66
CA ALA A 56 -1.88 12.66 -0.72
C ALA A 56 -2.42 12.39 0.69
N THR A 57 -3.63 11.81 0.80
CA THR A 57 -4.22 11.42 2.08
C THR A 57 -3.42 10.31 2.74
N VAL A 58 -2.97 9.32 1.97
CA VAL A 58 -2.12 8.23 2.48
C VAL A 58 -0.79 8.78 3.00
N SER A 59 -0.13 9.65 2.23
CA SER A 59 1.12 10.31 2.65
C SER A 59 0.95 11.09 3.96
N GLN A 60 -0.16 11.83 4.09
CA GLN A 60 -0.45 12.59 5.30
C GLN A 60 -0.65 11.66 6.52
N ILE A 61 -1.41 10.57 6.35
CA ILE A 61 -1.63 9.58 7.42
C ILE A 61 -0.29 8.98 7.88
N ILE A 62 0.58 8.58 6.94
CA ILE A 62 1.91 8.03 7.26
C ILE A 62 2.74 9.06 8.03
N TYR A 63 2.75 10.31 7.58
CA TYR A 63 3.48 11.39 8.24
C TYR A 63 2.99 11.60 9.68
N ASP A 64 1.68 11.72 9.88
CA ASP A 64 1.07 11.96 11.18
C ASP A 64 1.35 10.82 12.16
N GLN A 65 1.28 9.56 11.69
CA GLN A 65 1.59 8.39 12.53
C GLN A 65 3.08 8.34 12.90
N LYS A 66 3.99 8.57 11.94
CA LYS A 66 5.43 8.61 12.23
C LYS A 66 5.79 9.74 13.20
N LYS A 67 5.10 10.88 13.14
CA LYS A 67 5.28 11.98 14.09
C LYS A 67 4.81 11.60 15.50
N LYS A 68 3.67 10.91 15.62
CA LYS A 68 3.15 10.43 16.92
C LYS A 68 4.10 9.45 17.60
N VAL A 69 4.78 8.59 16.83
CA VAL A 69 5.76 7.64 17.38
C VAL A 69 7.02 8.35 17.88
N LYS A 70 7.49 9.40 17.20
CA LYS A 70 8.69 10.16 17.60
C LYS A 70 8.49 11.11 18.78
N GLY A 71 7.24 11.47 19.08
CA GLY A 71 6.89 12.36 20.20
C GLY A 71 6.61 11.63 21.51
N LYS A 72 6.76 10.31 21.53
CA LYS A 72 6.77 9.45 22.72
C LYS A 72 8.18 9.00 23.01
#